data_AF-A0A1V4W502-F1
#
_entry.id   AF-A0A1V4W502-F1
#
_cell.length_a   1.000
_cell.length_b   1.000
_cell.length_c   1.000
_cell.angle_alpha   90.00
_cell.angle_beta   90.00
_cell.angle_gamma   90.00
#
_symmetry.space_group_name_H-M   'P 1'
#
loop_
_entity.id
_entity.type
_entity.pdbx_description
1 polymer ?
#
loop_
_entity_poly.entity_id
_entity_poly.type
_entity_poly.pdbx_seq_one_letter_code
_entity_poly.pdbx_strand_id
1 'polypeptide(L)'
;MVLCNPPYIPTTSLKKMARGIIDHEPLVALDGGPYGLAIFRRLLSGAPTFLKREGVLVFEIGEGQEKLIERLLSTSGAYKEIEFFKYEGKVRVVSAVKK
;
A
#
# COMPACT_ATOMS: atom_id res chain seq x y z
N MET A 1 -10.24 9.07 9.57
CA MET A 1 -9.91 8.45 8.27
C MET A 1 -8.44 8.69 8.01
N VAL A 2 -7.74 7.71 7.47
CA VAL A 2 -6.33 7.82 7.02
C VAL A 2 -6.29 7.49 5.53
N LEU A 3 -5.64 8.33 4.74
CA LEU A 3 -5.41 8.17 3.31
C LEU A 3 -3.91 8.10 3.06
N CYS A 4 -3.45 7.18 2.21
CA CYS A 4 -2.03 7.03 1.92
C CYS A 4 -1.78 6.55 0.48
N ASN A 5 -0.88 7.20 -0.25
CA ASN A 5 -0.28 6.63 -1.45
C ASN A 5 1.20 6.31 -1.14
N PRO A 6 1.50 5.13 -0.59
CA PRO A 6 2.86 4.78 -0.20
C PRO A 6 3.70 4.33 -1.42
N PRO A 7 5.04 4.44 -1.36
CA PRO A 7 5.89 3.81 -2.36
C PRO A 7 5.71 2.28 -2.31
N TYR A 8 5.49 1.68 -3.48
CA TYR A 8 5.19 0.26 -3.63
C TYR A 8 6.11 -0.46 -4.61
N ILE A 9 7.10 0.22 -5.18
CA ILE A 9 7.97 -0.34 -6.21
C ILE A 9 9.08 -1.16 -5.55
N PRO A 10 9.29 -2.43 -5.92
CA PRO A 10 10.40 -3.20 -5.38
C PRO A 10 11.74 -2.54 -5.69
N THR A 11 12.65 -2.50 -4.71
CA THR A 11 13.99 -1.92 -4.87
C THR A 11 14.75 -2.51 -6.07
N THR A 12 14.55 -3.80 -6.34
CA THR A 12 15.17 -4.51 -7.48
C THR A 12 14.64 -4.06 -8.84
N SER A 13 13.41 -3.53 -8.89
CA SER A 13 12.77 -3.02 -10.10
C SER A 13 13.22 -1.59 -10.43
N LEU A 14 13.66 -0.81 -9.43
CA LEU A 14 14.13 0.57 -9.65
C LEU A 14 15.27 0.64 -10.67
N LYS A 15 16.20 -0.33 -10.65
CA LYS A 15 17.31 -0.41 -11.62
C LYS A 15 16.87 -0.55 -13.08
N LYS A 16 15.64 -1.01 -13.32
CA LYS A 16 15.06 -1.24 -14.65
C LYS A 16 14.15 -0.11 -15.08
N MET A 17 13.93 0.88 -14.22
CA MET A 17 13.02 1.98 -14.50
C MET A 17 13.67 3.01 -15.44
N ALA A 18 12.85 3.70 -16.23
CA ALA A 18 13.33 4.73 -17.14
C ALA A 18 14.08 5.82 -16.36
N ARG A 19 15.25 6.22 -16.85
CA ARG A 19 16.09 7.27 -16.21
C ARG A 19 15.30 8.55 -15.95
N GLY A 20 14.44 8.95 -16.89
CA GLY A 20 13.57 10.12 -16.72
C GLY A 20 12.62 10.08 -15.52
N ILE A 21 12.31 8.91 -14.95
CA ILE A 21 11.52 8.83 -13.70
C ILE A 21 12.45 8.94 -12.48
N ILE A 22 13.56 8.18 -12.50
CA ILE A 22 14.54 8.17 -11.40
C ILE A 22 15.22 9.53 -11.20
N ASP A 23 15.44 10.26 -12.29
CA ASP A 23 16.16 11.53 -12.29
C ASP A 23 15.26 12.71 -11.87
N HIS A 24 13.93 12.53 -11.90
CA HIS A 24 12.94 13.60 -11.62
C HIS A 24 12.10 13.34 -10.37
N GLU A 25 12.00 12.10 -9.90
CA GLU A 25 11.27 11.76 -8.68
C GLU A 25 12.21 11.34 -7.54
N PRO A 26 11.97 11.78 -6.29
CA PRO A 26 12.75 11.33 -5.14
C PRO A 26 12.66 9.81 -4.97
N LEU A 27 13.79 9.12 -4.83
CA LEU A 27 13.81 7.66 -4.63
C LEU A 27 12.94 7.19 -3.46
N VAL A 28 12.83 7.99 -2.39
CA VAL A 28 11.98 7.69 -1.22
C VAL A 28 10.49 7.66 -1.55
N ALA A 29 10.06 8.34 -2.62
CA ALA A 29 8.69 8.32 -3.12
C ALA A 29 8.40 7.11 -4.02
N LEU A 30 9.44 6.37 -4.44
CA LEU A 30 9.34 5.21 -5.33
C LEU A 30 9.60 3.89 -4.61
N ASP A 31 10.64 3.83 -3.78
CA ASP A 31 11.17 2.59 -3.19
C ASP A 31 10.28 2.04 -2.08
N GLY A 32 9.54 0.97 -2.40
CA GLY A 32 8.72 0.21 -1.45
C GLY A 32 9.52 -0.86 -0.68
N GLY A 33 10.84 -0.93 -0.88
CA GLY A 33 11.72 -1.91 -0.23
C GLY A 33 11.64 -3.31 -0.85
N PRO A 34 12.03 -4.36 -0.11
CA PRO A 34 11.93 -5.74 -0.57
C PRO A 34 10.51 -6.11 -0.98
N TYR A 35 10.36 -6.56 -2.23
CA TYR A 35 9.07 -6.89 -2.85
C TYR A 35 8.05 -5.73 -2.92
N GLY A 36 8.46 -4.50 -2.58
CA GLY A 36 7.55 -3.35 -2.53
C GLY A 36 6.61 -3.34 -1.32
N LEU A 37 6.91 -4.11 -0.26
CA LEU A 37 5.99 -4.33 0.87
C LEU A 37 6.43 -3.70 2.20
N ALA A 38 7.62 -3.09 2.27
CA ALA A 38 8.16 -2.60 3.52
C ALA A 38 7.27 -1.52 4.15
N ILE A 39 6.74 -0.62 3.31
CA ILE A 39 5.86 0.46 3.78
C ILE A 39 4.46 -0.07 4.12
N PHE A 40 3.90 -1.01 3.37
CA PHE A 40 2.61 -1.61 3.72
C PHE A 40 2.64 -2.30 5.08
N ARG A 41 3.70 -3.04 5.42
CA ARG A 41 3.82 -3.67 6.75
C ARG A 41 3.79 -2.63 7.88
N ARG A 42 4.48 -1.50 7.70
CA ARG A 42 4.50 -0.39 8.66
C ARG A 42 3.15 0.32 8.72
N LEU A 43 2.53 0.58 7.57
CA LEU A 43 1.22 1.23 7.48
C LEU A 43 0.15 0.40 8.18
N LEU A 44 0.05 -0.89 7.85
CA LEU A 44 -1.03 -1.73 8.37
C LEU A 44 -0.91 -1.99 9.88
N SER A 45 0.30 -2.06 10.42
CA SER A 45 0.53 -2.19 11.86
C SER A 45 0.40 -0.86 12.62
N GLY A 46 0.77 0.27 12.00
CA GLY A 46 0.77 1.58 12.64
C GLY A 46 -0.55 2.35 12.53
N ALA A 47 -1.25 2.28 11.39
CA ALA A 47 -2.47 3.03 11.14
C ALA A 47 -3.59 2.85 12.20
N PRO A 48 -3.77 1.68 12.88
CA PRO A 48 -4.81 1.55 13.87
C PRO A 48 -4.67 2.52 15.06
N THR A 49 -3.46 2.99 15.38
CA THR A 49 -3.26 3.96 16.48
C THR A 49 -3.75 5.36 16.12
N PHE A 50 -3.89 5.67 14.83
CA PHE A 50 -4.37 6.96 14.31
C PHE A 50 -5.87 6.94 13.95
N LEU A 51 -6.52 5.78 14.06
CA LEU A 51 -7.93 5.59 13.71
C LEU A 51 -8.79 5.42 14.95
N LYS A 52 -9.95 6.09 14.97
CA LYS A 52 -11.05 5.74 15.88
C LYS A 52 -11.60 4.34 15.50
N ARG A 53 -12.32 3.69 16.42
CA ARG A 53 -13.11 2.48 16.11
C ARG A 53 -14.05 2.78 14.94
N GLU A 54 -14.20 1.83 14.02
CA GLU A 54 -14.90 2.02 12.73
C GLU A 54 -14.25 3.07 11.80
N GLY A 55 -13.02 3.51 12.10
CA GLY A 55 -12.28 4.43 11.26
C GLY A 55 -11.73 3.75 10.01
N VAL A 56 -11.81 4.43 8.87
CA VAL A 56 -11.39 3.88 7.57
C VAL A 56 -9.92 4.20 7.27
N LEU A 57 -9.17 3.18 6.87
CA LEU A 57 -7.88 3.27 6.19
C LEU A 57 -8.11 3.06 4.68
N VAL A 58 -7.60 3.96 3.85
CA VAL A 58 -7.60 3.82 2.39
C VAL A 58 -6.19 4.05 1.86
N PHE A 59 -5.72 3.18 0.97
CA PHE A 59 -4.39 3.33 0.40
C PHE A 59 -4.26 2.77 -1.01
N GLU A 60 -3.30 3.31 -1.75
CA GLU A 60 -2.96 2.84 -3.08
C GLU A 60 -1.99 1.66 -3.04
N ILE A 61 -2.12 0.74 -4.00
CA ILE A 61 -1.24 -0.41 -4.19
C ILE A 61 -0.76 -0.52 -5.63
N GLY A 62 0.39 -1.16 -5.81
CA GLY A 62 0.89 -1.53 -7.13
C GLY A 62 0.13 -2.73 -7.72
N GLU A 63 0.12 -2.82 -9.04
CA GLU A 63 -0.46 -3.95 -9.77
C GLU A 63 0.18 -5.28 -9.32
N GLY A 64 -0.65 -6.30 -9.07
CA GLY A 64 -0.19 -7.63 -8.68
C GLY A 64 0.11 -7.80 -7.19
N GLN A 65 -0.11 -6.77 -6.36
CA GLN A 65 0.10 -6.83 -4.91
C GLN A 65 -1.16 -7.24 -4.12
N GLU A 66 -2.32 -7.43 -4.78
CA GLU A 66 -3.64 -7.60 -4.16
C GLU A 66 -3.64 -8.75 -3.14
N LYS A 67 -3.20 -9.94 -3.57
CA LYS A 67 -3.17 -11.15 -2.73
C LYS A 67 -2.28 -10.99 -1.50
N LEU A 68 -1.17 -10.28 -1.64
CA LEU A 68 -0.23 -10.05 -0.54
C LEU A 68 -0.81 -9.05 0.47
N ILE A 69 -1.45 -8.00 -0.02
CA ILE A 69 -2.13 -6.99 0.82
C ILE A 69 -3.33 -7.60 1.55
N GLU A 70 -4.15 -8.39 0.87
CA GLU A 70 -5.27 -9.12 1.47
C GLU A 70 -4.79 -10.02 2.62
N ARG A 71 -3.68 -10.76 2.41
CA ARG A 71 -3.07 -11.59 3.44
C ARG A 71 -2.58 -10.77 4.62
N LEU A 72 -1.89 -9.65 4.38
CA LEU A 72 -1.39 -8.78 5.45
C LEU A 72 -2.52 -8.18 6.29
N LEU A 73 -3.58 -7.68 5.64
CA LEU A 73 -4.76 -7.14 6.31
C LEU A 73 -5.46 -8.22 7.15
N SER A 74 -5.71 -9.39 6.55
CA SER A 74 -6.39 -10.51 7.21
C SER A 74 -5.60 -11.02 8.43
N THR A 75 -4.27 -11.12 8.29
CA THR A 75 -3.39 -11.60 9.37
C THR A 75 -3.24 -10.58 10.50
N SER A 76 -3.42 -9.28 10.23
CA SER A 76 -3.27 -8.24 11.26
C SER A 76 -4.31 -8.35 12.39
N GLY A 77 -5.48 -8.92 12.11
CA GLY A 77 -6.61 -8.96 13.04
C GLY A 77 -7.27 -7.60 13.32
N ALA A 78 -6.67 -6.48 12.93
CA ALA A 78 -7.08 -5.12 13.28
C ALA A 78 -8.15 -4.51 12.36
N TYR A 79 -8.37 -5.11 11.18
CA TYR A 79 -9.28 -4.57 10.16
C TYR A 79 -10.37 -5.56 9.76
N LYS A 80 -11.51 -5.00 9.31
CA LYS A 80 -12.67 -5.68 8.71
C LYS A 80 -13.08 -4.92 7.44
N GLU A 81 -14.08 -5.45 6.72
CA GLU A 81 -14.68 -4.78 5.55
C GLU A 81 -13.61 -4.33 4.54
N ILE A 82 -12.81 -5.30 4.09
CA ILE A 82 -11.70 -5.07 3.15
C ILE A 82 -12.28 -5.03 1.73
N GLU A 83 -12.07 -3.92 1.03
CA GLU A 83 -12.56 -3.74 -0.34
C GLU A 83 -11.42 -3.33 -1.28
N PHE A 84 -11.51 -3.78 -2.53
CA PHE A 84 -10.53 -3.53 -3.57
C PHE A 84 -11.19 -2.78 -4.73
N PHE A 85 -10.73 -1.57 -5.01
CA PHE A 85 -11.26 -0.72 -6.06
C PHE A 85 -10.34 -0.73 -7.27
N LYS A 86 -10.97 -0.79 -8.45
CA LYS A 86 -10.27 -0.82 -9.74
C LYS A 86 -10.26 0.55 -10.39
N TYR A 87 -9.14 0.86 -11.04
CA TYR A 87 -8.99 1.97 -11.97
C TYR A 87 -8.37 1.41 -13.25
N GLU A 88 -8.97 1.70 -14.41
CA GLU A 88 -8.53 1.17 -15.72
C GLU A 88 -8.37 -0.37 -15.73
N GLY A 89 -9.31 -1.07 -15.08
CA GLY A 89 -9.33 -2.53 -15.03
C GLY A 89 -8.37 -3.19 -14.03
N LYS A 90 -7.46 -2.40 -13.42
CA LYS A 90 -6.47 -2.87 -12.44
C LYS A 90 -6.88 -2.48 -11.03
N VAL A 91 -6.63 -3.33 -10.05
CA VAL A 91 -6.83 -2.94 -8.65
C VAL A 91 -5.75 -1.91 -8.29
N ARG A 92 -6.19 -0.77 -7.75
CA ARG A 92 -5.29 0.33 -7.38
C ARG A 92 -5.50 0.82 -5.98
N VAL A 93 -6.72 0.75 -5.45
CA VAL A 93 -7.03 1.26 -4.11
C VAL A 93 -7.61 0.14 -3.26
N VAL A 94 -7.22 0.12 -1.99
CA VAL A 94 -7.76 -0.76 -0.96
C VAL A 94 -8.35 0.09 0.14
N SER A 95 -9.54 -0.25 0.62
CA SER A 95 -10.06 0.26 1.89
C SER A 95 -10.19 -0.86 2.92
N ALA A 96 -10.01 -0.51 4.19
CA ALA A 96 -10.27 -1.40 5.30
C ALA A 96 -10.75 -0.59 6.52
N VAL A 97 -11.72 -1.13 7.25
CA VAL A 97 -12.29 -0.49 8.43
C VAL A 97 -11.61 -1.04 9.68
N LYS A 98 -11.14 -0.15 10.57
CA LYS A 98 -10.59 -0.55 11.87
C LYS A 98 -11.70 -1.15 12.75
N LYS A 99 -11.43 -2.33 13.32
CA LYS A 99 -12.28 -2.98 14.32
C LYS A 99 -12.35 -2.22 15.65
#